data_AF-A0A810MZN3-F1
#
_entry.id   AF-A0A810MZN3-F1
#
_cell.length_a   1.000
_cell.length_b   1.000
_cell.length_c   1.000
_cell.angle_alpha   90.00
_cell.angle_beta   90.00
_cell.angle_gamma   90.00
#
_symmetry.space_group_name_H-M   'P 1'
#
loop_
_entity.id
_entity.type
_entity.pdbx_description
1 polymer ?
#
loop_
_entity_poly.entity_id
_entity_poly.type
_entity_poly.pdbx_seq_one_letter_code
_entity_poly.pdbx_strand_id
1 'polypeptide(L)'
;MMDLHQLRDALSQDDADPQVVLARLHVKRQARRRRQLVATGVATLSVLAVTAGGFAGGGHGVPGPRAGGAASPVASANGPGSTAPGPVGAAQGCADIPLADRLPALLTDGASVIVGRGVRTGRTGRDGVIHHEMSLREVRTLAGPEVPDGATVWVETPELPPMPDPIARINPGPLWGPDGALFGIVLPQSLTGGTLGATILQAPLVDGQVILGTSGGCWSTRDLAGEPFHGPLTEIPGSNTYARASAAGFTAVPLAELQRLATDS
;
A
#
# COMPACT_ATOMS: atom_id res chain seq x y z
N MET A 1 -15.00 15.33 -30.43
CA MET A 1 -15.60 16.51 -29.78
C MET A 1 -16.79 15.97 -29.01
N MET A 2 -16.73 15.96 -27.68
CA MET A 2 -17.72 15.29 -26.84
C MET A 2 -19.00 16.12 -26.80
N ASP A 3 -20.15 15.47 -26.96
CA ASP A 3 -21.45 16.13 -27.02
C ASP A 3 -21.86 16.69 -25.65
N LEU A 4 -22.49 17.85 -25.65
CA LEU A 4 -22.87 18.61 -24.46
C LEU A 4 -23.95 17.87 -23.65
N HIS A 5 -24.74 17.03 -24.32
CA HIS A 5 -25.68 16.12 -23.64
C HIS A 5 -24.99 14.97 -22.92
N GLN A 6 -23.95 14.37 -23.52
CA GLN A 6 -23.15 13.32 -22.84
C GLN A 6 -22.38 13.88 -21.63
N LEU A 7 -21.93 15.13 -21.68
CA LEU A 7 -21.32 15.80 -20.55
C LEU A 7 -22.33 16.03 -19.41
N ARG A 8 -23.58 16.36 -19.76
CA ARG A 8 -24.64 16.59 -18.76
C ARG A 8 -25.09 15.29 -18.10
N ASP A 9 -25.22 14.22 -18.86
CA ASP A 9 -25.63 12.91 -18.32
C ASP A 9 -24.54 12.34 -17.41
N ALA A 10 -23.26 12.45 -17.80
CA ALA A 10 -22.13 12.05 -16.95
C ALA A 10 -22.02 12.85 -15.65
N LEU A 11 -22.45 14.13 -15.66
CA LEU A 11 -22.47 14.98 -14.47
C LEU A 11 -23.74 14.80 -13.61
N SER A 12 -24.81 14.21 -14.17
CA SER A 12 -26.06 13.94 -13.45
C SER A 12 -26.09 12.58 -12.77
N GLN A 13 -25.19 11.66 -13.13
CA GLN A 13 -25.09 10.34 -12.51
C GLN A 13 -24.33 10.32 -11.18
N ASP A 14 -23.52 11.35 -10.91
CA ASP A 14 -22.98 11.62 -9.58
C ASP A 14 -23.84 12.71 -8.94
N ASP A 15 -24.76 12.32 -8.07
CA ASP A 15 -25.62 13.20 -7.26
C ASP A 15 -24.77 13.89 -6.17
N ALA A 16 -23.73 14.60 -6.59
CA ALA A 16 -22.89 15.40 -5.72
C ALA A 16 -23.60 16.71 -5.45
N ASP A 17 -23.97 16.92 -4.19
CA ASP A 17 -24.60 18.14 -3.68
C ASP A 17 -23.98 19.39 -4.34
N PRO A 18 -24.77 20.20 -5.06
CA PRO A 18 -24.27 21.35 -5.81
C PRO A 18 -23.53 22.35 -4.91
N GLN A 19 -23.84 22.41 -3.61
CA GLN A 19 -23.13 23.25 -2.65
C GLN A 19 -21.70 22.77 -2.40
N VAL A 20 -21.48 21.44 -2.36
CA VAL A 20 -20.15 20.84 -2.18
C VAL A 20 -19.27 21.08 -3.41
N VAL A 21 -19.86 20.99 -4.60
CA VAL A 21 -19.16 21.26 -5.87
C VAL A 21 -18.74 22.74 -5.95
N LEU A 22 -19.66 23.66 -5.62
CA LEU A 22 -19.37 25.09 -5.61
C LEU A 22 -18.30 25.45 -4.57
N ALA A 23 -18.37 24.88 -3.36
CA ALA A 23 -17.36 25.08 -2.32
C ALA A 23 -15.96 24.65 -2.79
N ARG A 24 -15.83 23.47 -3.42
CA ARG A 24 -14.56 22.99 -3.99
C ARG A 24 -14.05 23.88 -5.13
N LEU A 25 -14.95 24.38 -5.96
CA LEU A 25 -14.62 25.33 -7.04
C LEU A 25 -14.06 26.65 -6.49
N HIS A 26 -14.65 27.19 -5.42
CA HIS A 26 -14.16 28.41 -4.77
C HIS A 26 -12.75 28.23 -4.18
N VAL A 27 -12.49 27.12 -3.49
CA VAL A 27 -11.17 26.78 -2.93
C VAL A 27 -10.13 26.68 -4.05
N LYS A 28 -10.45 25.98 -5.16
CA LYS A 28 -9.53 25.83 -6.30
C LYS A 28 -9.23 27.16 -6.99
N ARG A 29 -10.24 28.04 -7.10
CA ARG A 29 -10.08 29.38 -7.70
C ARG A 29 -9.24 30.31 -6.82
N GLN A 30 -9.39 30.25 -5.50
CA GLN A 30 -8.54 30.98 -4.55
C GLN A 30 -7.08 30.49 -4.58
N ALA A 31 -6.85 29.18 -4.63
CA ALA A 31 -5.50 28.61 -4.74
C ALA A 31 -4.78 29.08 -6.02
N ARG A 32 -5.50 29.16 -7.15
CA ARG A 32 -4.94 29.64 -8.42
C ARG A 32 -4.58 31.13 -8.38
N ARG A 33 -5.41 31.97 -7.74
CA ARG A 33 -5.09 33.39 -7.54
C ARG A 33 -3.85 33.60 -6.68
N ARG A 34 -3.68 32.81 -5.60
CA ARG A 34 -2.47 32.86 -4.77
C ARG A 34 -1.19 32.51 -5.55
N ARG A 35 -1.26 31.51 -6.44
CA ARG A 35 -0.11 31.14 -7.29
C ARG A 35 0.27 32.21 -8.31
N GLN A 36 -0.70 32.96 -8.84
CA GLN A 36 -0.41 34.05 -9.80
C GLN A 36 0.28 35.26 -9.15
N LEU A 37 0.04 35.50 -7.85
CA LEU A 37 0.71 36.58 -7.11
C LEU A 37 2.18 36.27 -6.78
N VAL A 38 2.56 35.00 -6.69
CA VAL A 38 3.96 34.59 -6.42
C VAL A 38 4.82 34.66 -7.69
N ALA A 39 4.22 34.50 -8.88
CA ALA A 39 4.94 34.49 -10.15
C ALA A 39 5.36 35.89 -10.68
N THR A 40 4.93 36.98 -10.03
CA THR A 40 5.21 38.36 -10.48
C THR A 40 6.17 39.16 -9.60
N GLY A 41 6.73 38.55 -8.55
CA GLY A 41 7.54 39.28 -7.57
C GLY A 41 8.80 38.55 -7.12
N VAL A 42 9.76 38.29 -8.02
CA VAL A 42 11.18 38.14 -7.63
C VAL A 42 12.06 38.74 -8.71
N ALA A 43 12.43 40.00 -8.53
CA ALA A 43 13.55 40.64 -9.21
C ALA A 43 14.37 41.37 -8.15
N THR A 44 15.50 40.79 -7.72
CA THR A 44 16.62 41.52 -7.09
C THR A 44 17.91 40.70 -7.13
N LEU A 45 18.82 41.17 -8.00
CA LEU A 45 20.25 41.43 -7.82
C LEU A 45 21.15 40.53 -6.92
N SER A 46 22.23 40.13 -7.59
CA SER A 46 23.51 39.50 -7.25
C SER A 46 24.32 40.12 -6.10
N VAL A 47 25.22 39.34 -5.45
CA VAL A 47 26.64 39.69 -5.15
C VAL A 47 27.51 38.41 -5.03
N LEU A 48 28.73 38.48 -5.59
CA LEU A 48 29.86 37.54 -5.58
C LEU A 48 30.39 37.16 -4.17
N ALA A 49 31.02 35.98 -4.07
CA ALA A 49 32.32 35.84 -3.41
C ALA A 49 33.10 34.63 -3.96
N VAL A 50 34.28 34.92 -4.51
CA VAL A 50 35.33 33.99 -4.95
C VAL A 50 36.26 33.74 -3.77
N THR A 51 36.57 32.47 -3.46
CA THR A 51 37.78 32.12 -2.69
C THR A 51 38.42 30.86 -3.24
N ALA A 52 39.71 31.00 -3.56
CA ALA A 52 40.63 29.99 -4.06
C ALA A 52 41.39 29.28 -2.91
N GLY A 53 41.94 28.11 -3.21
CA GLY A 53 42.88 27.32 -2.40
C GLY A 53 42.43 25.85 -2.39
N GLY A 54 43.11 24.86 -2.99
CA GLY A 54 44.52 24.71 -3.34
C GLY A 54 45.18 23.79 -2.31
N PHE A 55 45.29 22.48 -2.58
CA PHE A 55 46.34 21.63 -2.04
C PHE A 55 46.57 20.40 -2.94
N ALA A 56 47.85 20.16 -3.20
CA ALA A 56 48.42 19.10 -4.01
C ALA A 56 48.88 17.91 -3.15
N GLY A 57 49.09 16.77 -3.81
CA GLY A 57 49.75 15.56 -3.28
C GLY A 57 48.93 14.32 -3.65
N GLY A 58 49.36 13.39 -4.50
CA GLY A 58 50.70 12.88 -4.75
C GLY A 58 50.77 11.46 -4.19
N GLY A 59 50.86 10.43 -5.05
CA GLY A 59 51.05 9.05 -4.60
C GLY A 59 50.71 7.98 -5.63
N HIS A 60 51.65 7.70 -6.54
CA HIS A 60 51.71 6.45 -7.29
C HIS A 60 52.32 5.34 -6.41
N GLY A 61 51.70 4.15 -6.42
CA GLY A 61 52.24 2.94 -5.79
C GLY A 61 51.53 1.68 -6.26
N VAL A 62 52.19 0.91 -7.11
CA VAL A 62 51.98 -0.49 -7.53
C VAL A 62 53.34 -1.18 -7.26
N PRO A 63 53.54 -2.49 -6.95
CA PRO A 63 52.79 -3.72 -7.30
C PRO A 63 52.57 -4.75 -6.15
N GLY A 64 51.91 -5.88 -6.46
CA GLY A 64 51.57 -7.05 -5.59
C GLY A 64 52.76 -7.88 -5.05
N PRO A 65 52.63 -9.16 -4.59
CA PRO A 65 51.87 -10.27 -5.24
C PRO A 65 51.22 -11.37 -4.32
N ARG A 66 50.45 -12.25 -4.99
CA ARG A 66 50.28 -13.73 -4.85
C ARG A 66 49.89 -14.47 -3.55
N ALA A 67 49.09 -15.51 -3.83
CA ALA A 67 48.85 -16.79 -3.13
C ALA A 67 47.95 -16.72 -1.89
N GLY A 68 47.06 -17.66 -1.63
CA GLY A 68 46.70 -18.93 -2.25
C GLY A 68 45.79 -19.63 -1.23
N GLY A 69 44.62 -20.08 -1.65
CA GLY A 69 43.64 -20.70 -0.75
C GLY A 69 42.61 -21.47 -1.55
N ALA A 70 42.90 -22.76 -1.74
CA ALA A 70 41.98 -23.72 -2.32
C ALA A 70 40.76 -23.90 -1.40
N ALA A 71 39.56 -23.77 -1.96
CA ALA A 71 38.34 -24.32 -1.38
C ALA A 71 37.79 -25.34 -2.37
N SER A 72 37.83 -26.60 -1.98
CA SER A 72 37.24 -27.73 -2.70
C SER A 72 35.72 -27.56 -2.85
N PRO A 73 35.11 -28.01 -3.95
CA PRO A 73 33.66 -28.05 -4.05
C PRO A 73 33.12 -29.16 -3.12
N VAL A 74 32.40 -28.79 -2.07
CA VAL A 74 31.56 -29.74 -1.34
C VAL A 74 30.33 -30.00 -2.21
N ALA A 75 30.18 -31.26 -2.59
CA ALA A 75 29.05 -31.80 -3.32
C ALA A 75 27.73 -31.40 -2.63
N SER A 76 26.84 -30.74 -3.37
CA SER A 76 25.44 -30.63 -2.99
C SER A 76 24.80 -31.99 -3.19
N ALA A 77 24.54 -32.68 -2.07
CA ALA A 77 23.63 -33.81 -2.04
C ALA A 77 22.22 -33.28 -2.35
N ASN A 78 21.63 -33.80 -3.43
CA ASN A 78 20.21 -33.64 -3.74
C ASN A 78 19.39 -34.34 -2.64
N GLY A 79 18.90 -33.57 -1.67
CA GLY A 79 17.81 -33.96 -0.78
C GLY A 79 16.49 -33.37 -1.30
N PRO A 80 15.38 -34.11 -1.29
CA PRO A 80 14.09 -33.58 -1.70
C PRO A 80 13.51 -32.71 -0.58
N GLY A 81 13.11 -31.47 -0.92
CA GLY A 81 12.27 -30.64 -0.04
C GLY A 81 13.00 -29.54 0.70
N SER A 82 13.35 -28.47 0.00
CA SER A 82 13.37 -27.13 0.59
C SER A 82 13.18 -26.13 -0.54
N THR A 83 11.92 -25.87 -0.89
CA THR A 83 11.57 -24.69 -1.66
C THR A 83 11.71 -23.52 -0.69
N ALA A 84 12.81 -22.77 -0.79
CA ALA A 84 12.92 -21.50 -0.08
C ALA A 84 11.69 -20.63 -0.46
N PRO A 85 10.94 -20.07 0.50
CA PRO A 85 9.84 -19.16 0.19
C PRO A 85 10.41 -17.98 -0.63
N GLY A 86 9.92 -17.81 -1.85
CA GLY A 86 10.26 -16.64 -2.66
C GLY A 86 9.71 -15.36 -2.01
N PRO A 87 10.19 -14.18 -2.43
CA PRO A 87 9.67 -12.91 -1.93
C PRO A 87 8.15 -12.86 -2.13
N VAL A 88 7.41 -12.59 -1.06
CA VAL A 88 5.93 -12.55 -1.03
C VAL A 88 5.39 -11.30 -1.76
N GLY A 89 6.26 -10.54 -2.42
CA GLY A 89 6.05 -9.15 -2.83
C GLY A 89 5.77 -8.89 -4.32
N ALA A 90 5.54 -9.90 -5.16
CA ALA A 90 5.14 -9.62 -6.54
C ALA A 90 4.19 -10.68 -7.04
N ALA A 91 2.92 -10.32 -7.23
CA ALA A 91 1.93 -10.79 -8.24
C ALA A 91 1.85 -12.28 -8.68
N GLN A 92 2.63 -13.21 -8.13
CA GLN A 92 2.35 -14.63 -8.06
C GLN A 92 1.21 -14.72 -7.07
N GLY A 93 0.01 -14.62 -7.65
CA GLY A 93 -1.25 -14.31 -6.99
C GLY A 93 -1.37 -15.01 -5.66
N CYS A 94 -1.84 -14.25 -4.66
CA CYS A 94 -2.24 -14.79 -3.37
C CYS A 94 -2.96 -16.11 -3.63
N ALA A 95 -2.25 -17.22 -3.42
CA ALA A 95 -2.81 -18.53 -3.65
C ALA A 95 -4.03 -18.65 -2.73
N ASP A 96 -4.96 -19.54 -3.06
CA ASP A 96 -6.20 -19.84 -2.33
C ASP A 96 -6.01 -20.28 -0.85
N ILE A 97 -4.85 -19.97 -0.24
CA ILE A 97 -4.52 -20.15 1.17
C ILE A 97 -5.50 -19.31 2.00
N PRO A 98 -6.31 -19.96 2.86
CA PRO A 98 -7.17 -19.28 3.81
C PRO A 98 -6.39 -18.28 4.67
N LEU A 99 -7.02 -17.14 5.01
CA LEU A 99 -6.41 -16.17 5.90
C LEU A 99 -6.02 -16.79 7.26
N ALA A 100 -6.82 -17.76 7.73
CA ALA A 100 -6.58 -18.49 8.97
C ALA A 100 -5.24 -19.26 8.97
N ASP A 101 -4.83 -19.80 7.81
CA ASP A 101 -3.55 -20.52 7.68
C ASP A 101 -2.39 -19.55 7.42
N ARG A 102 -2.65 -18.48 6.68
CA ARG A 102 -1.63 -17.52 6.26
C ARG A 102 -1.18 -16.61 7.39
N LEU A 103 -2.11 -16.16 8.24
CA LEU A 103 -1.82 -15.17 9.26
C LEU A 103 -0.78 -15.65 10.30
N PRO A 104 -0.85 -16.88 10.85
CA PRO A 104 0.18 -17.41 11.74
C PRO A 104 1.58 -17.46 11.10
N ALA A 105 1.66 -17.85 9.83
CA ALA A 105 2.93 -17.88 9.10
C ALA A 105 3.54 -16.48 8.96
N LEU A 106 2.73 -15.48 8.58
CA LEU A 106 3.19 -14.10 8.47
C LEU A 106 3.67 -13.55 9.82
N LEU A 107 2.98 -13.87 10.91
CA LEU A 107 3.37 -13.45 12.26
C LEU A 107 4.70 -14.09 12.69
N THR A 108 4.89 -15.38 12.41
CA THR A 108 6.17 -16.09 12.65
C THR A 108 7.33 -15.42 11.89
N ASP A 109 7.04 -14.95 10.68
CA ASP A 109 7.99 -14.26 9.82
C ASP A 109 8.23 -12.78 10.23
N GLY A 110 7.52 -12.28 11.25
CA GLY A 110 7.73 -10.94 11.83
C GLY A 110 6.77 -9.86 11.33
N ALA A 111 5.65 -10.23 10.70
CA ALA A 111 4.57 -9.29 10.43
C ALA A 111 3.88 -8.83 11.73
N SER A 112 3.16 -7.71 11.64
CA SER A 112 2.33 -7.20 12.73
C SER A 112 0.87 -7.11 12.29
N VAL A 113 -0.04 -7.50 13.17
CA VAL A 113 -1.48 -7.28 12.98
C VAL A 113 -1.89 -6.06 13.77
N ILE A 114 -2.60 -5.13 13.13
CA ILE A 114 -2.98 -3.85 13.73
C ILE A 114 -4.45 -3.51 13.45
N VAL A 115 -4.98 -2.64 14.29
CA VAL A 115 -6.10 -1.75 13.93
C VAL A 115 -5.66 -0.31 14.09
N GLY A 116 -6.28 0.59 13.33
CA GLY A 116 -6.01 2.03 13.43
C GLY A 116 -6.71 2.80 12.34
N ARG A 117 -6.18 3.99 12.03
CA ARG A 117 -6.66 4.87 10.97
C ARG A 117 -5.55 5.14 9.96
N GLY A 118 -5.86 4.98 8.69
CA GLY A 118 -4.97 5.29 7.58
C GLY A 118 -5.18 6.70 7.04
N VAL A 119 -4.09 7.44 6.82
CA VAL A 119 -4.11 8.74 6.13
C VAL A 119 -3.06 8.76 5.02
N ARG A 120 -3.48 9.00 3.77
CA ARG A 120 -2.52 9.15 2.66
C ARG A 120 -1.63 10.37 2.86
N THR A 121 -0.34 10.19 2.63
CA THR A 121 0.64 11.30 2.66
C THR A 121 0.72 12.04 1.32
N GLY A 122 0.19 11.43 0.25
CA GLY A 122 0.32 11.92 -1.12
C GLY A 122 1.62 11.50 -1.80
N ARG A 123 2.54 10.83 -1.08
CA ARG A 123 3.74 10.25 -1.69
C ARG A 123 3.41 8.96 -2.42
N THR A 124 4.10 8.77 -3.54
CA THR A 124 4.02 7.58 -4.37
C THR A 124 5.40 6.94 -4.46
N GLY A 125 5.41 5.61 -4.51
CA GLY A 125 6.60 4.79 -4.62
C GLY A 125 6.41 3.77 -5.74
N ARG A 126 7.51 3.23 -6.26
CA ARG A 126 7.47 2.18 -7.27
C ARG A 126 8.63 1.21 -7.10
N ASP A 127 8.32 -0.07 -7.09
CA ASP A 127 9.23 -1.21 -7.01
C ASP A 127 8.71 -2.36 -7.89
N GLY A 128 8.33 -2.02 -9.12
CA GLY A 128 7.65 -2.92 -10.06
C GLY A 128 6.14 -2.69 -10.11
N VAL A 129 5.53 -2.24 -9.01
CA VAL A 129 4.13 -1.81 -8.92
C VAL A 129 4.02 -0.44 -8.23
N ILE A 130 2.93 0.29 -8.45
CA ILE A 130 2.70 1.55 -7.75
C ILE A 130 2.29 1.29 -6.32
N HIS A 131 2.90 2.06 -5.43
CA HIS A 131 2.53 2.13 -4.03
C HIS A 131 2.13 3.55 -3.64
N HIS A 132 1.19 3.65 -2.71
CA HIS A 132 0.85 4.88 -2.01
C HIS A 132 1.31 4.81 -0.57
N GLU A 133 2.04 5.83 -0.13
CA GLU A 133 2.43 5.93 1.27
C GLU A 133 1.24 6.38 2.11
N MET A 134 1.11 5.74 3.26
CA MET A 134 0.10 6.00 4.27
C MET A 134 0.77 6.20 5.62
N SER A 135 0.34 7.22 6.36
CA SER A 135 0.64 7.39 7.77
C SER A 135 -0.47 6.74 8.59
N LEU A 136 -0.08 5.93 9.55
CA LEU A 136 -0.97 5.27 10.49
C LEU A 136 -1.21 6.14 11.72
N ARG A 137 -2.44 6.16 12.21
CA ARG A 137 -2.87 6.90 13.41
C ARG A 137 -3.72 6.01 14.31
N GLU A 138 -3.76 6.34 15.60
CA GLU A 138 -4.54 5.59 16.60
C GLU A 138 -4.21 4.09 16.55
N VAL A 139 -2.93 3.76 16.34
CA VAL A 139 -2.50 2.38 16.09
C VAL A 139 -2.59 1.56 17.37
N ARG A 140 -3.21 0.39 17.25
CA ARG A 140 -3.16 -0.67 18.25
C ARG A 140 -2.68 -1.95 17.60
N THR A 141 -1.48 -2.39 17.98
CA THR A 141 -0.97 -3.71 17.61
C THR A 141 -1.74 -4.79 18.37
N LEU A 142 -2.33 -5.72 17.63
CA LEU A 142 -3.05 -6.88 18.14
C LEU A 142 -2.13 -8.09 18.32
N ALA A 143 -1.17 -8.26 17.40
CA ALA A 143 -0.17 -9.33 17.43
C ALA A 143 1.10 -8.93 16.65
N GLY A 144 2.22 -9.59 16.93
CA GLY A 144 3.51 -9.33 16.32
C GLY A 144 4.26 -8.13 16.91
N PRO A 145 5.33 -7.65 16.24
CA PRO A 145 6.09 -6.49 16.69
C PRO A 145 5.25 -5.21 16.81
N GLU A 146 5.62 -4.33 17.73
CA GLU A 146 4.91 -3.06 17.93
C GLU A 146 5.01 -2.16 16.68
N VAL A 147 3.86 -1.60 16.27
CA VAL A 147 3.78 -0.59 15.20
C VAL A 147 3.39 0.72 15.86
N PRO A 148 4.28 1.73 15.90
CA PRO A 148 4.02 2.96 16.62
C PRO A 148 2.99 3.83 15.89
N ASP A 149 2.33 4.69 16.66
CA ASP A 149 1.52 5.77 16.11
C ASP A 149 2.38 6.69 15.22
N GLY A 150 1.84 7.11 14.08
CA GLY A 150 2.57 7.90 13.08
C GLY A 150 3.46 7.09 12.13
N ALA A 151 3.55 5.77 12.30
CA ALA A 151 4.30 4.90 11.37
C ALA A 151 3.86 5.09 9.92
N THR A 152 4.82 5.05 8.99
CA THR A 152 4.56 5.12 7.55
C THR A 152 4.66 3.73 6.94
N VAL A 153 3.65 3.36 6.15
CA VAL A 153 3.57 2.08 5.44
C VAL A 153 3.18 2.32 3.98
N TRP A 154 3.55 1.38 3.12
CA TRP A 154 3.23 1.41 1.71
C TRP A 154 2.07 0.48 1.39
N VAL A 155 1.09 1.03 0.68
CA VAL A 155 -0.08 0.29 0.23
C VAL A 155 0.06 0.03 -1.25
N GLU A 156 0.08 -1.23 -1.64
CA GLU A 156 0.10 -1.62 -3.06
C GLU A 156 -1.19 -1.14 -3.72
N THR A 157 -1.05 -0.42 -4.83
CA THR A 157 -2.17 0.01 -5.65
C THR A 157 -1.91 -0.50 -7.06
N PRO A 158 -2.44 -1.68 -7.41
CA PRO A 158 -2.19 -2.23 -8.72
C PRO A 158 -2.77 -1.27 -9.78
N GLU A 159 -1.89 -0.68 -10.59
CA GLU A 159 -2.28 -0.03 -11.86
C GLU A 159 -2.68 -1.14 -12.82
N LEU A 160 -3.89 -1.68 -12.65
CA LEU A 160 -4.45 -2.54 -13.68
C LEU A 160 -4.81 -1.62 -14.85
N PRO A 161 -4.34 -1.90 -16.09
CA PRO A 161 -4.91 -1.25 -17.25
C PRO A 161 -6.44 -1.46 -17.21
N PRO A 162 -7.24 -0.54 -17.79
CA PRO A 162 -8.67 -0.76 -17.95
C PRO A 162 -8.87 -2.01 -18.81
N MET A 163 -8.92 -3.17 -18.16
CA MET A 163 -9.05 -4.45 -18.82
C MET A 163 -10.51 -4.65 -19.19
N PRO A 164 -10.81 -5.14 -20.40
CA PRO A 164 -12.16 -5.45 -20.81
C PRO A 164 -12.74 -6.68 -20.07
N ASP A 165 -11.93 -7.39 -19.28
CA ASP A 165 -12.34 -8.61 -18.60
C ASP A 165 -12.58 -8.38 -17.10
N PRO A 166 -13.82 -8.52 -16.62
CA PRO A 166 -14.14 -8.38 -15.20
C PRO A 166 -13.53 -9.47 -14.32
N ILE A 167 -12.83 -10.49 -14.85
CA ILE A 167 -12.35 -11.68 -14.12
C ILE A 167 -10.90 -11.59 -13.63
N ALA A 168 -10.12 -10.57 -13.99
CA ALA A 168 -8.81 -10.31 -13.38
C ALA A 168 -8.95 -9.72 -11.94
N ARG A 169 -9.53 -10.51 -11.02
CA ARG A 169 -10.12 -10.15 -9.72
C ARG A 169 -9.25 -10.56 -8.51
N ILE A 170 -7.99 -10.17 -8.44
CA ILE A 170 -7.11 -10.73 -7.38
C ILE A 170 -6.83 -9.76 -6.23
N ASN A 171 -7.08 -8.45 -6.42
CA ASN A 171 -6.93 -7.50 -5.33
C ASN A 171 -8.02 -6.44 -5.40
N PRO A 172 -8.99 -6.44 -4.47
CA PRO A 172 -10.00 -5.40 -4.33
C PRO A 172 -9.36 -4.13 -3.76
N GLY A 173 -8.10 -3.82 -4.11
CA GLY A 173 -7.34 -2.62 -3.82
C GLY A 173 -7.44 -2.11 -2.39
N PRO A 174 -6.94 -0.90 -2.15
CA PRO A 174 -7.04 -0.33 -0.83
C PRO A 174 -8.43 0.30 -0.61
N LEU A 175 -9.27 -0.41 0.13
CA LEU A 175 -10.50 0.11 0.70
C LEU A 175 -10.29 0.52 2.16
N TRP A 176 -11.04 1.52 2.61
CA TRP A 176 -11.05 1.98 3.99
C TRP A 176 -12.45 1.94 4.58
N GLY A 177 -12.51 1.76 5.90
CA GLY A 177 -13.72 2.01 6.67
C GLY A 177 -14.04 3.51 6.71
N PRO A 178 -15.20 3.87 7.28
CA PRO A 178 -15.51 5.25 7.62
C PRO A 178 -14.33 5.90 8.36
N ASP A 179 -14.04 7.15 8.03
CA ASP A 179 -12.99 7.96 8.66
C ASP A 179 -11.57 7.35 8.63
N GLY A 180 -11.30 6.48 7.65
CA GLY A 180 -10.00 5.84 7.46
C GLY A 180 -9.72 4.64 8.37
N ALA A 181 -10.73 4.17 9.12
CA ALA A 181 -10.58 3.01 10.00
C ALA A 181 -10.20 1.75 9.21
N LEU A 182 -9.20 1.02 9.69
CA LEU A 182 -8.67 -0.16 9.04
C LEU A 182 -8.22 -1.25 10.01
N PHE A 183 -8.28 -2.47 9.50
CA PHE A 183 -7.48 -3.60 9.95
C PHE A 183 -6.29 -3.74 9.01
N GLY A 184 -5.11 -4.07 9.55
CA GLY A 184 -3.89 -4.12 8.77
C GLY A 184 -2.97 -5.26 9.16
N ILE A 185 -2.32 -5.87 8.16
CA ILE A 185 -1.18 -6.76 8.33
C ILE A 185 0.04 -6.03 7.77
N VAL A 186 0.88 -5.51 8.67
CA VAL A 186 2.10 -4.77 8.33
C VAL A 186 3.22 -5.77 8.09
N LEU A 187 3.74 -5.78 6.87
CA LEU A 187 4.84 -6.64 6.44
C LEU A 187 6.14 -5.82 6.46
N PRO A 188 7.15 -6.20 7.26
CA PRO A 188 8.44 -5.52 7.21
C PRO A 188 9.09 -5.73 5.84
N GLN A 189 9.98 -4.80 5.47
CA GLN A 189 10.67 -4.80 4.18
C GLN A 189 11.41 -6.13 3.90
N SER A 190 11.92 -6.79 4.94
CA SER A 190 12.59 -8.08 4.84
C SER A 190 11.70 -9.19 4.28
N LEU A 191 10.38 -9.12 4.50
CA LEU A 191 9.41 -10.11 3.98
C LEU A 191 8.93 -9.80 2.57
N THR A 192 8.82 -8.52 2.23
CA THR A 192 8.34 -8.10 0.92
C THR A 192 9.44 -8.18 -0.13
N GLY A 193 10.71 -8.04 0.28
CA GLY A 193 11.84 -7.88 -0.64
C GLY A 193 11.80 -6.57 -1.43
N GLY A 194 10.85 -5.68 -1.10
CA GLY A 194 10.67 -4.39 -1.77
C GLY A 194 11.69 -3.35 -1.34
N THR A 195 11.75 -2.23 -2.05
CA THR A 195 12.69 -1.12 -1.76
C THR A 195 12.05 0.02 -0.99
N LEU A 196 10.72 0.02 -0.85
CA LEU A 196 9.95 1.15 -0.33
C LEU A 196 9.89 1.18 1.21
N GLY A 197 10.09 0.04 1.87
CA GLY A 197 10.00 -0.11 3.32
C GLY A 197 8.92 -1.11 3.71
N ALA A 198 8.31 -0.93 4.88
CA ALA A 198 7.19 -1.77 5.32
C ALA A 198 5.97 -1.55 4.41
N THR A 199 5.31 -2.64 4.02
CA THR A 199 4.04 -2.59 3.29
C THR A 199 2.90 -3.02 4.20
N ILE A 200 1.66 -2.73 3.79
CA ILE A 200 0.48 -3.13 4.54
C ILE A 200 -0.54 -3.80 3.62
N LEU A 201 -1.01 -4.97 4.03
CA LEU A 201 -2.26 -5.53 3.54
C LEU A 201 -3.36 -4.97 4.43
N GLN A 202 -4.32 -4.24 3.87
CA GLN A 202 -5.37 -3.60 4.67
C GLN A 202 -6.78 -3.99 4.24
N ALA A 203 -7.70 -3.92 5.20
CA ALA A 203 -9.13 -4.08 4.99
C ALA A 203 -9.90 -3.03 5.81
N PRO A 204 -11.08 -2.56 5.33
CA PRO A 204 -11.95 -1.68 6.10
C PRO A 204 -12.33 -2.27 7.45
N LEU A 205 -12.33 -1.42 8.48
CA LEU A 205 -12.90 -1.75 9.79
C LEU A 205 -14.17 -0.93 10.01
N VAL A 206 -15.31 -1.59 10.21
CA VAL A 206 -16.63 -0.96 10.39
C VAL A 206 -17.32 -1.61 11.58
N ASP A 207 -17.62 -0.84 12.63
CA ASP A 207 -18.35 -1.32 13.81
C ASP A 207 -17.79 -2.64 14.42
N GLY A 208 -16.46 -2.76 14.47
CA GLY A 208 -15.78 -3.95 14.98
C GLY A 208 -15.77 -5.16 14.02
N GLN A 209 -16.18 -4.96 12.77
CA GLN A 209 -16.14 -5.95 11.69
C GLN A 209 -15.07 -5.58 10.66
N VAL A 210 -14.27 -6.55 10.27
CA VAL A 210 -13.30 -6.41 9.17
C VAL A 210 -13.98 -6.84 7.88
N ILE A 211 -14.01 -5.94 6.90
CA ILE A 211 -14.75 -6.13 5.66
C ILE A 211 -13.80 -6.68 4.60
N LEU A 212 -14.00 -7.94 4.23
CA LEU A 212 -13.13 -8.68 3.33
C LEU A 212 -13.87 -8.95 2.00
N GLY A 213 -13.17 -8.78 0.88
CA GLY A 213 -13.73 -9.09 -0.44
C GLY A 213 -13.86 -10.60 -0.63
N THR A 214 -14.97 -11.06 -1.19
CA THR A 214 -15.26 -12.50 -1.40
C THR A 214 -14.55 -13.09 -2.62
N SER A 215 -13.96 -12.25 -3.50
CA SER A 215 -13.45 -12.65 -4.81
C SER A 215 -12.20 -13.53 -4.81
N GLY A 216 -11.72 -13.98 -3.64
CA GLY A 216 -10.45 -14.68 -3.52
C GLY A 216 -9.26 -13.73 -3.70
N GLY A 217 -8.14 -14.09 -3.08
CA GLY A 217 -6.96 -13.25 -2.97
C GLY A 217 -6.32 -13.41 -1.59
N CYS A 218 -5.49 -12.45 -1.18
CA CYS A 218 -4.76 -12.47 0.10
C CYS A 218 -5.68 -12.45 1.34
N TRP A 219 -7.00 -12.32 1.11
CA TRP A 219 -8.05 -12.17 2.11
C TRP A 219 -9.11 -13.27 2.01
N SER A 220 -8.74 -14.47 1.54
CA SER A 220 -9.69 -15.59 1.49
C SER A 220 -10.32 -15.81 2.86
N THR A 221 -11.64 -15.60 2.94
CA THR A 221 -12.45 -15.82 4.15
C THR A 221 -12.98 -17.24 4.24
N ARG A 222 -12.47 -18.14 3.40
CA ARG A 222 -12.74 -19.58 3.51
C ARG A 222 -12.35 -19.97 4.94
N ASP A 223 -13.30 -20.55 5.67
CA ASP A 223 -13.15 -20.99 7.07
C ASP A 223 -13.22 -19.89 8.16
N LEU A 224 -13.54 -18.65 7.81
CA LEU A 224 -13.86 -17.61 8.79
C LEU A 224 -15.36 -17.51 9.04
N ALA A 225 -15.75 -17.38 10.30
CA ALA A 225 -17.11 -17.01 10.66
C ALA A 225 -17.37 -15.55 10.23
N GLY A 226 -18.15 -15.37 9.17
CA GLY A 226 -18.50 -14.05 8.65
C GLY A 226 -19.85 -14.03 7.96
N GLU A 227 -20.41 -12.83 7.84
CA GLU A 227 -21.73 -12.57 7.27
C GLU A 227 -21.62 -11.65 6.05
N PRO A 228 -22.55 -11.70 5.08
CA PRO A 228 -22.57 -10.74 3.98
C PRO A 228 -22.63 -9.29 4.48
N PHE A 229 -21.82 -8.41 3.88
CA PHE A 229 -21.79 -6.98 4.21
C PHE A 229 -22.35 -6.12 3.07
N HIS A 230 -23.22 -5.17 3.42
CA HIS A 230 -23.89 -4.25 2.49
C HIS A 230 -23.76 -2.76 2.88
N GLY A 231 -22.86 -2.43 3.81
CA GLY A 231 -22.68 -1.07 4.29
C GLY A 231 -21.79 -0.20 3.39
N PRO A 232 -21.68 1.11 3.70
CA PRO A 232 -20.83 2.02 2.96
C PRO A 232 -19.34 1.72 3.22
N LEU A 233 -18.54 1.75 2.16
CA LEU A 233 -17.07 1.72 2.23
C LEU A 233 -16.51 2.96 1.57
N THR A 234 -15.34 3.40 2.04
CA THR A 234 -14.62 4.52 1.42
C THR A 234 -13.54 3.98 0.51
N GLU A 235 -13.57 4.41 -0.74
CA GLU A 235 -12.52 4.08 -1.71
C GLU A 235 -11.35 5.09 -1.63
N ILE A 236 -10.12 4.62 -1.84
CA ILE A 236 -9.03 5.53 -2.18
C ILE A 236 -9.35 6.21 -3.52
N PRO A 237 -9.38 7.56 -3.59
CA PRO A 237 -9.72 8.26 -4.82
C PRO A 237 -8.85 7.84 -6.00
N GLY A 238 -9.50 7.40 -7.08
CA GLY A 238 -8.86 7.02 -8.34
C GLY A 238 -8.48 5.54 -8.47
N SER A 239 -8.84 4.68 -7.51
CA SER A 239 -8.41 3.28 -7.51
C SER A 239 -9.39 2.32 -8.24
N ASN A 240 -10.63 2.77 -8.51
CA ASN A 240 -11.77 2.01 -9.04
C ASN A 240 -12.03 0.69 -8.31
N THR A 241 -11.65 0.69 -7.06
CA THR A 241 -11.45 -0.50 -6.26
C THR A 241 -12.76 -1.03 -5.71
N TYR A 242 -13.65 -0.14 -5.31
CA TYR A 242 -14.94 -0.50 -4.75
C TYR A 242 -15.79 -1.25 -5.78
N ALA A 243 -15.89 -0.73 -7.00
CA ALA A 243 -16.68 -1.33 -8.08
C ALA A 243 -16.25 -2.77 -8.41
N ARG A 244 -14.95 -3.08 -8.32
CA ARG A 244 -14.42 -4.43 -8.53
C ARG A 244 -14.80 -5.36 -7.38
N ALA A 245 -14.60 -4.89 -6.15
CA ALA A 245 -14.84 -5.66 -4.95
C ALA A 245 -16.33 -5.96 -4.74
N SER A 246 -17.19 -4.97 -4.97
CA SER A 246 -18.65 -5.09 -4.82
C SER A 246 -19.27 -6.08 -5.80
N ALA A 247 -18.62 -6.35 -6.95
CA ALA A 247 -19.13 -7.31 -7.93
C ALA A 247 -19.10 -8.77 -7.44
N ALA A 248 -18.19 -9.09 -6.51
CA ALA A 248 -18.17 -10.40 -5.85
C ALA A 248 -18.90 -10.36 -4.49
N GLY A 249 -19.01 -9.18 -3.89
CA GLY A 249 -19.57 -8.97 -2.56
C GLY A 249 -18.50 -8.89 -1.48
N PHE A 250 -18.96 -8.63 -0.26
CA PHE A 250 -18.12 -8.49 0.91
C PHE A 250 -18.62 -9.40 2.03
N THR A 251 -17.68 -9.87 2.83
CA THR A 251 -17.91 -10.60 4.08
C THR A 251 -17.43 -9.73 5.24
N ALA A 252 -18.31 -9.48 6.20
CA ALA A 252 -17.96 -8.92 7.50
C ALA A 252 -17.51 -10.05 8.42
N VAL A 253 -16.25 -10.00 8.85
CA VAL A 253 -15.69 -10.94 9.84
C VAL A 253 -15.47 -10.18 11.15
N PRO A 254 -15.94 -10.69 12.31
CA PRO A 254 -15.71 -10.03 13.58
C PRO A 254 -14.22 -9.83 13.86
N LEU A 255 -13.82 -8.62 14.29
CA LEU A 255 -12.43 -8.34 14.65
C LEU A 255 -11.90 -9.30 15.73
N ALA A 256 -12.76 -9.69 16.67
CA ALA A 256 -12.42 -10.64 17.73
C ALA A 256 -11.99 -12.01 17.16
N GLU A 257 -12.58 -12.45 16.05
CA GLU A 257 -12.21 -13.71 15.40
C GLU A 257 -10.81 -13.62 14.77
N LEU A 258 -10.53 -12.52 14.05
CA LEU A 258 -9.19 -12.29 13.49
C LEU A 258 -8.14 -12.08 14.58
N GLN A 259 -8.50 -11.43 15.69
CA GLN A 259 -7.62 -11.26 16.83
C GLN A 259 -7.28 -12.61 17.46
N ARG A 260 -8.28 -13.49 17.65
CA ARG A 260 -8.07 -14.84 18.16
C ARG A 260 -7.10 -15.62 17.27
N LEU A 261 -7.31 -15.60 15.95
CA LEU A 261 -6.37 -16.23 15.01
C LEU A 261 -4.95 -15.68 15.13
N ALA A 262 -4.80 -14.37 15.32
CA ALA A 262 -3.50 -13.72 15.46
C ALA A 262 -2.78 -14.03 16.80
N THR A 263 -3.53 -14.32 17.87
CA THR A 263 -2.95 -14.58 19.20
C THR A 263 -2.75 -16.06 19.50
N ASP A 264 -3.48 -16.95 18.84
CA ASP A 264 -3.37 -18.40 19.01
C ASP A 264 -2.21 -19.01 18.18
N SER A 265 -1.47 -18.16 17.46
CA SER A 265 -0.34 -18.49 16.57
C SER A 265 0.99 -18.68 17.30
#